data_AF-A0A9E2UBN9-F1
#
_entry.id   AF-A0A9E2UBN9-F1
#
_cell.length_a   1.000
_cell.length_b   1.000
_cell.length_c   1.000
_cell.angle_alpha   90.00
_cell.angle_beta   90.00
_cell.angle_gamma   90.00
#
_symmetry.space_group_name_H-M   'P 1'
#
loop_
_entity.id
_entity.type
_entity.pdbx_description
1 polymer ?
#
loop_
_entity_poly.entity_id
_entity_poly.type
_entity_poly.pdbx_seq_one_letter_code
_entity_poly.pdbx_strand_id
1 'polypeptide(L)'
;MMDMLDESGVSYQLVLTKADKLRADEVTPIAERVLAELATHPAAHPEIYVTSALKRYGIEALRATLGSFALFTATPAAMAAPVRAE
;
A
#
# COMPACT_ATOMS: atom_id res chain seq x y z
N MET A 1 -14.08 -10.23 -1.94
CA MET A 1 -13.22 -9.92 -0.76
C MET A 1 -12.76 -8.46 -0.82
N MET A 2 -12.40 -7.97 -2.00
CA MET A 2 -12.10 -6.55 -2.24
C MET A 2 -13.36 -5.68 -2.08
N ASP A 3 -14.54 -6.15 -2.51
CA ASP A 3 -15.81 -5.44 -2.30
C ASP A 3 -16.16 -5.22 -0.81
N MET A 4 -15.77 -6.16 0.06
CA MET A 4 -15.99 -6.01 1.50
C MET A 4 -15.08 -4.94 2.11
N LEU A 5 -13.90 -4.70 1.52
CA LEU A 5 -13.00 -3.64 1.95
C LEU A 5 -13.51 -2.28 1.46
N ASP A 6 -14.04 -2.21 0.24
CA ASP A 6 -14.71 -1.00 -0.28
C ASP A 6 -15.93 -0.64 0.58
N GLU A 7 -16.74 -1.62 0.99
CA GLU A 7 -17.90 -1.41 1.86
C GLU A 7 -17.50 -1.00 3.30
N SER A 8 -16.35 -1.46 3.78
CA SER A 8 -15.82 -1.08 5.10
C SER A 8 -15.25 0.34 5.15
N GLY A 9 -15.10 1.01 4.00
CA GLY A 9 -14.54 2.37 3.90
C GLY A 9 -13.08 2.48 4.35
N VAL A 10 -12.36 1.37 4.38
CA VAL A 10 -10.95 1.34 4.81
C VAL A 10 -10.06 1.48 3.58
N SER A 11 -9.19 2.49 3.60
CA SER A 11 -8.19 2.67 2.54
C SER A 11 -7.18 1.54 2.56
N TYR A 12 -6.97 0.88 1.41
CA TYR A 12 -5.99 -0.19 1.27
C TYR A 12 -5.05 0.05 0.10
N GLN A 13 -3.82 -0.45 0.25
CA GLN A 13 -2.76 -0.35 -0.75
C GLN A 13 -2.39 -1.75 -1.23
N LEU A 14 -2.46 -1.97 -2.55
CA LEU A 14 -2.07 -3.25 -3.14
C LEU A 14 -0.55 -3.40 -3.26
N VAL A 15 -0.04 -4.58 -2.86
CA VAL A 15 1.38 -4.95 -2.98
C VAL A 15 1.48 -6.32 -3.66
N LEU A 16 2.04 -6.33 -4.86
CA LEU A 16 2.34 -7.56 -5.60
C LEU A 16 3.66 -8.13 -5.07
N THR A 17 3.58 -9.27 -4.38
CA THR A 17 4.77 -9.92 -3.80
C THR A 17 5.30 -11.04 -4.70
N LYS A 18 6.49 -11.56 -4.40
CA LYS A 18 7.14 -12.66 -5.14
C LYS A 18 7.42 -12.34 -6.61
N ALA A 19 7.76 -11.08 -6.92
CA ALA A 19 8.17 -10.67 -8.26
C ALA A 19 9.37 -11.47 -8.82
N ASP A 20 10.10 -12.21 -7.98
CA ASP A 20 11.17 -13.12 -8.41
C ASP A 20 10.71 -14.28 -9.29
N LYS A 21 9.43 -14.66 -9.23
CA LYS A 21 8.87 -15.76 -10.03
C LYS A 21 8.36 -15.33 -11.40
N LEU A 22 8.26 -14.02 -11.65
CA LEU A 22 7.81 -13.47 -12.92
C LEU A 22 9.02 -13.09 -13.78
N ARG A 23 8.88 -13.22 -15.09
CA ARG A 23 9.82 -12.61 -16.03
C ARG A 23 9.60 -11.10 -16.05
N ALA A 24 10.66 -10.31 -16.27
CA ALA A 24 10.56 -8.85 -16.29
C ALA A 24 9.47 -8.34 -17.26
N ASP A 25 9.32 -9.02 -18.40
CA ASP A 25 8.34 -8.72 -19.44
C ASP A 25 6.89 -9.04 -19.03
N GLU A 26 6.68 -9.91 -18.04
CA GLU A 26 5.35 -10.29 -17.55
C GLU A 26 4.87 -9.41 -16.37
N VAL A 27 5.81 -8.76 -15.67
CA VAL A 27 5.48 -7.91 -14.52
C VAL A 27 4.66 -6.69 -14.94
N THR A 28 5.07 -6.01 -16.02
CA THR A 28 4.39 -4.80 -16.53
C THR A 28 2.93 -5.05 -16.93
N PRO A 29 2.59 -6.03 -17.80
CA PRO A 29 1.20 -6.25 -18.19
C PRO A 29 0.33 -6.73 -17.02
N ILE A 30 0.90 -7.44 -16.04
CA ILE A 30 0.16 -7.83 -14.84
C ILE A 30 -0.11 -6.60 -13.96
N ALA A 31 0.90 -5.75 -13.77
CA ALA A 31 0.75 -4.50 -13.03
C ALA A 31 -0.32 -3.59 -13.66
N GLU A 32 -0.32 -3.42 -14.98
CA GLU A 32 -1.32 -2.63 -15.70
C GLU A 32 -2.73 -3.21 -15.58
N ARG A 33 -2.90 -4.53 -15.69
CA ARG A 33 -4.20 -5.18 -15.49
C ARG A 33 -4.72 -4.98 -14.07
N VAL A 34 -3.84 -5.09 -13.08
CA VAL A 34 -4.18 -4.86 -11.68
C VAL A 34 -4.55 -3.39 -11.47
N LEU A 35 -3.82 -2.44 -12.03
CA LEU A 35 -4.16 -1.00 -11.97
C LEU A 35 -5.52 -0.70 -12.60
N ALA A 36 -5.84 -1.33 -13.74
CA ALA A 36 -7.14 -1.15 -14.39
C ALA A 36 -8.29 -1.69 -13.53
N GLU A 37 -8.10 -2.82 -12.86
CA GLU A 37 -9.07 -3.34 -11.90
C GLU A 37 -9.16 -2.43 -10.67
N LEU A 38 -8.02 -1.99 -10.13
CA LEU A 38 -7.93 -1.10 -8.97
C LEU A 38 -8.66 0.23 -9.18
N ALA A 39 -8.66 0.77 -10.40
CA ALA A 39 -9.39 1.99 -10.74
C ALA A 39 -10.92 1.89 -10.55
N THR A 40 -11.45 0.67 -10.49
CA THR A 40 -12.87 0.44 -10.20
C THR A 40 -13.19 0.41 -8.70
N HIS A 41 -12.16 0.40 -7.84
CA HIS A 41 -12.27 0.31 -6.39
C HIS A 41 -11.94 1.66 -5.71
N PRO A 42 -12.94 2.43 -5.26
CA PRO A 42 -12.72 3.78 -4.71
C PRO A 42 -11.95 3.78 -3.38
N ALA A 43 -11.93 2.68 -2.62
CA ALA A 43 -11.15 2.58 -1.39
C ALA A 43 -9.68 2.19 -1.62
N ALA A 44 -9.29 1.85 -2.84
CA ALA A 44 -7.93 1.45 -3.16
C ALA A 44 -7.03 2.65 -3.50
N HIS A 45 -5.79 2.62 -2.99
CA HIS A 45 -4.79 3.63 -3.30
C HIS A 45 -4.25 3.43 -4.74
N PRO A 46 -4.11 4.50 -5.57
CA PRO A 46 -3.86 4.37 -7.02
C PRO A 46 -2.46 3.87 -7.41
N GLU A 47 -1.51 3.86 -6.48
CA GLU A 47 -0.19 3.28 -6.71
C GLU A 47 -0.23 1.77 -6.51
N ILE A 48 0.69 1.00 -7.10
CA ILE A 48 0.88 -0.41 -6.78
C ILE A 48 2.36 -0.72 -6.61
N TYR A 49 2.70 -1.51 -5.60
CA TYR A 49 4.10 -1.83 -5.30
C TYR A 49 4.41 -3.27 -5.68
N VAL A 50 5.40 -3.46 -6.56
CA VAL A 50 5.92 -4.77 -6.91
C VAL A 50 7.15 -5.07 -6.06
N THR A 51 7.10 -6.15 -5.29
CA THR A 51 8.14 -6.51 -4.32
C THR A 51 8.55 -7.98 -4.44
N SER A 52 9.80 -8.27 -4.11
CA SER A 52 10.29 -9.63 -3.86
C SER A 52 11.01 -9.67 -2.53
N ALA A 53 10.46 -10.43 -1.58
CA ALA A 53 11.08 -10.62 -0.27
C ALA A 53 12.42 -11.37 -0.36
N LEU A 54 12.55 -12.29 -1.33
CA LEU A 54 13.74 -13.13 -1.49
C LEU A 54 14.90 -12.34 -2.10
N LYS A 55 14.62 -11.49 -3.09
CA LYS A 55 15.63 -10.62 -3.72
C LYS A 55 15.74 -9.24 -3.05
N ARG A 56 14.96 -8.98 -2.00
CA ARG A 56 14.77 -7.66 -1.36
C ARG A 56 14.40 -6.54 -2.34
N TYR A 57 13.84 -6.89 -3.49
CA TYR A 57 13.45 -5.94 -4.53
C TYR A 57 12.17 -5.20 -4.12
N GLY A 58 12.14 -3.88 -4.30
CA GLY A 58 10.97 -3.02 -4.03
C GLY A 58 10.63 -2.82 -2.54
N ILE A 59 11.35 -3.47 -1.62
CA ILE A 59 11.08 -3.40 -0.17
C ILE A 59 11.44 -2.02 0.40
N GLU A 60 12.52 -1.39 -0.06
CA GLU A 60 12.89 -0.04 0.39
C GLU A 60 11.86 1.01 -0.05
N ALA A 61 11.42 0.95 -1.31
CA ALA A 61 10.37 1.81 -1.83
C ALA A 61 9.06 1.65 -1.03
N LEU A 62 8.63 0.40 -0.78
CA LEU A 62 7.46 0.12 0.04
C LEU A 62 7.61 0.70 1.46
N ARG A 63 8.78 0.56 2.09
CA ARG A 63 9.04 1.11 3.43
C ARG A 63 9.03 2.63 3.45
N ALA A 64 9.56 3.29 2.41
CA ALA A 64 9.54 4.74 2.28
C ALA A 64 8.10 5.26 2.20
N THR A 65 7.26 4.62 1.38
CA THR A 65 5.83 4.99 1.24
C THR A 65 5.07 4.78 2.54
N LEU A 66 5.27 3.65 3.22
CA LEU A 66 4.68 3.41 4.54
C LEU A 66 5.17 4.43 5.58
N GLY A 67 6.44 4.83 5.52
CA GLY A 67 7.00 5.90 6.34
C GLY A 67 6.31 7.23 6.07
N SER A 68 6.04 7.56 4.80
CA SER A 68 5.30 8.77 4.43
C SER A 68 3.88 8.77 5.00
N PHE A 69 3.18 7.63 5.00
CA PHE A 69 1.86 7.52 5.60
C PHE A 69 1.89 7.62 7.13
N ALA A 70 2.91 7.05 7.78
CA ALA A 70 3.03 7.07 9.23
C ALA A 70 3.51 8.42 9.80
N LEU A 71 4.35 9.15 9.07
CA LEU A 71 4.94 10.42 9.54
C LEU A 71 3.96 11.60 9.51
N PHE A 72 2.78 11.45 8.92
CA PHE A 72 1.75 12.48 8.95
C PHE A 72 1.27 12.85 10.36
N THR A 73 1.49 11.99 11.37
CA THR A 73 1.14 12.28 12.77
C THR A 73 2.33 12.67 13.65
N ALA A 74 3.55 12.63 13.14
CA ALA A 74 4.75 12.78 13.94
C ALA A 74 5.48 14.11 13.66
N THR A 75 4.83 15.22 13.99
CA THR A 75 5.59 16.35 14.55
C THR A 75 5.82 16.04 16.04
N PRO A 76 7.06 15.98 16.55
CA PRO A 76 7.34 15.71 17.96
C PRO A 76 7.13 16.96 18.84
N ALA A 77 5.92 17.56 18.82
CA ALA A 77 5.65 18.79 19.59
C ALA A 77 4.37 18.78 20.44
N ALA A 78 3.58 17.71 20.47
CA ALA A 78 2.32 17.69 21.24
C ALA A 78 2.13 16.40 22.05
N MET A 79 3.16 16.00 22.81
CA MET A 79 2.95 15.17 23.99
C MET A 79 2.59 16.06 25.19
N ALA A 80 1.39 16.62 25.20
CA ALA A 80 0.80 17.16 26.43
C ALA A 80 -0.73 17.19 26.33
N ALA A 81 -1.34 16.65 27.37
CA ALA A 81 -2.73 16.79 27.80
C ALA A 81 -3.72 15.67 27.39
N PRO A 82 -4.65 15.33 28.31
CA PRO A 82 -4.97 13.95 28.64
C PRO A 82 -6.30 13.49 28.05
N VAL A 83 -6.39 12.17 27.92
CA VAL A 83 -7.62 11.42 27.63
C VAL A 83 -8.72 11.84 28.63
N ARG A 84 -9.79 12.45 28.12
CA ARG A 84 -11.08 12.53 28.82
C ARG A 84 -11.73 11.16 28.69
N ALA A 85 -11.98 10.55 29.84
CA ALA A 85 -12.85 9.39 29.99
C ALA A 85 -14.30 9.84 29.87
N GLU A 86 -15.04 9.17 29.00
CA GLU A 86 -16.50 9.01 29.04
C GLU A 86 -16.80 7.50 28.93
#